data_AF-A0A1V6Q1J2-F1
#
_entry.id   AF-A0A1V6Q1J2-F1
#
_cell.length_a   1.000
_cell.length_b   1.000
_cell.length_c   1.000
_cell.angle_alpha   90.00
_cell.angle_beta   90.00
_cell.angle_gamma   90.00
#
_symmetry.space_group_name_H-M   'P 1'
#
loop_
_entity.id
_entity.type
_entity.pdbx_description
1 polymer ?
#
loop_
_entity_poly.entity_id
_entity_poly.type
_entity_poly.pdbx_seq_one_letter_code
_entity_poly.pdbx_strand_id
1 'polypeptide(L)'
;MSSNPPTTELPTEAHTTTKPPIQPLPDSKTVHQKPKYLYFAYGSNLSPTQMKSRCRVDPESSSKPLAIATLPHWRWLICEAGYANVLPPPRVGLRVPSQDSDIAHQVPVSGTEGLVYGVLYEMDLGDEAILDTYEGVDIDAGKSTGEWVGVDVRPREQGDGSYNKCG
;
A
#
# COMPACT_ATOMS: atom_id res chain seq x y z
N MET A 1 46.78 -81.28 30.21
CA MET A 1 47.92 -80.38 30.46
C MET A 1 47.67 -79.10 29.68
N SER A 2 47.68 -77.97 30.40
CA SER A 2 47.55 -76.59 29.91
C SER A 2 48.49 -76.31 28.72
N SER A 3 48.21 -75.37 27.81
CA SER A 3 48.38 -73.93 28.06
C SER A 3 47.68 -73.04 27.03
N ASN A 4 47.31 -71.85 27.50
CA ASN A 4 46.30 -70.86 27.05
C ASN A 4 46.57 -70.05 25.73
N PRO A 5 45.57 -69.27 25.24
CA PRO A 5 45.48 -68.74 23.87
C PRO A 5 45.91 -67.27 23.74
N PRO A 6 45.91 -66.68 22.52
CA PRO A 6 45.99 -65.23 22.33
C PRO A 6 44.63 -64.59 21.95
N THR A 7 44.36 -63.51 22.65
CA THR A 7 43.29 -62.51 22.58
C THR A 7 43.07 -61.94 21.18
N THR A 8 41.80 -61.80 20.78
CA THR A 8 41.35 -61.04 19.61
C THR A 8 40.87 -59.67 20.07
N GLU A 9 41.50 -58.59 19.61
CA GLU A 9 41.10 -57.20 19.87
C GLU A 9 40.07 -56.70 18.86
N LEU A 10 39.08 -55.94 19.36
CA LEU A 10 38.07 -55.19 18.61
C LEU A 10 38.69 -54.08 17.75
N PRO A 11 38.00 -53.70 16.65
CA PRO A 11 37.88 -52.29 16.28
C PRO A 11 36.44 -51.78 16.41
N THR A 12 36.35 -50.67 17.15
CA THR A 12 35.25 -49.76 17.46
C THR A 12 34.18 -49.55 16.38
N GLU A 13 32.92 -49.69 16.81
CA GLU A 13 31.70 -49.31 16.10
C GLU A 13 31.65 -47.80 15.81
N ALA A 14 31.43 -47.43 14.55
CA ALA A 14 31.07 -46.07 14.17
C ALA A 14 29.54 -45.99 13.98
N HIS A 15 28.90 -45.16 14.82
CA HIS A 15 27.47 -44.86 14.79
C HIS A 15 27.01 -44.37 13.40
N THR A 16 26.02 -45.02 12.80
CA THR A 16 25.20 -44.44 11.73
C THR A 16 23.74 -44.47 12.17
N THR A 17 23.22 -43.26 12.37
CA THR A 17 21.90 -42.93 12.91
C THR A 17 20.77 -43.17 11.90
N THR A 18 19.70 -43.74 12.44
CA THR A 18 18.35 -44.06 11.94
C THR A 18 17.66 -43.03 11.04
N LYS A 19 16.93 -43.49 10.00
CA LYS A 19 15.85 -42.73 9.35
C LYS A 19 14.48 -43.44 9.57
N PRO A 20 13.52 -42.82 10.29
CA PRO A 20 12.16 -43.33 10.41
C PRO A 20 11.27 -42.96 9.20
N PRO A 21 10.07 -43.58 9.06
CA PRO A 21 9.21 -43.46 7.88
C PRO A 21 8.60 -42.06 7.72
N ILE A 22 8.57 -41.57 6.48
CA ILE A 22 8.02 -40.26 6.09
C ILE A 22 6.50 -40.32 6.21
N GLN A 23 5.92 -39.58 7.15
CA GLN A 23 4.50 -39.23 7.15
C GLN A 23 4.27 -38.08 6.14
N PRO A 24 3.15 -38.02 5.41
CA PRO A 24 2.84 -36.86 4.57
C PRO A 24 2.67 -35.63 5.46
N LEU A 25 3.43 -34.56 5.20
CA LEU A 25 3.22 -33.27 5.86
C LEU A 25 1.81 -32.74 5.53
N PRO A 26 1.12 -32.07 6.48
CA PRO A 26 -0.08 -31.31 6.16
C PRO A 26 0.28 -30.19 5.18
N ASP A 27 -0.57 -29.99 4.17
CA ASP A 27 -0.45 -28.96 3.13
C ASP A 27 -0.07 -27.62 3.75
N SER A 28 1.21 -27.25 3.58
CA SER A 28 1.67 -25.90 3.85
C SER A 28 1.10 -25.02 2.75
N LYS A 29 -0.11 -24.50 2.98
CA LYS A 29 -0.63 -23.38 2.20
C LYS A 29 0.40 -22.27 2.34
N THR A 30 1.23 -22.09 1.32
CA THR A 30 2.07 -20.92 1.15
C THR A 30 1.15 -19.71 1.14
N VAL A 31 1.01 -19.07 2.30
CA VAL A 31 0.41 -17.75 2.41
C VAL A 31 1.37 -16.84 1.65
N HIS A 32 1.06 -16.57 0.38
CA HIS A 32 1.67 -15.47 -0.34
C HIS A 32 1.35 -14.23 0.50
N GLN A 33 2.32 -13.74 1.25
CA GLN A 33 2.20 -12.47 1.94
C GLN A 33 2.24 -11.39 0.86
N LYS A 34 1.07 -11.09 0.27
CA LYS A 34 0.91 -9.89 -0.55
C LYS A 34 1.34 -8.70 0.30
N PRO A 35 2.15 -7.76 -0.23
CA PRO A 35 2.37 -6.50 0.47
C PRO A 35 1.01 -5.86 0.73
N LYS A 36 0.71 -5.60 2.00
CA LYS A 36 -0.54 -4.95 2.41
C LYS A 36 -0.38 -3.44 2.24
N TYR A 37 -0.76 -2.92 1.08
CA TYR A 37 -0.87 -1.48 0.88
C TYR A 37 -2.18 -0.98 1.49
N LEU A 38 -2.14 0.24 2.01
CA LEU A 38 -3.31 0.89 2.59
C LEU A 38 -3.76 2.02 1.68
N TYR A 39 -5.02 1.97 1.26
CA TYR A 39 -5.65 3.01 0.45
C TYR A 39 -6.51 3.91 1.33
N PHE A 40 -6.22 5.21 1.37
CA PHE A 40 -6.98 6.21 2.12
C PHE A 40 -7.98 6.92 1.21
N ALA A 41 -9.26 6.62 1.36
CA ALA A 41 -10.35 7.24 0.63
C ALA A 41 -10.88 8.48 1.36
N TYR A 42 -11.08 9.59 0.63
CA TYR A 42 -11.61 10.87 1.14
C TYR A 42 -12.67 11.50 0.23
N GLY A 43 -13.12 10.76 -0.79
CA GLY A 43 -14.08 11.21 -1.79
C GLY A 43 -15.11 10.14 -2.11
N SER A 44 -15.43 9.93 -3.38
CA SER A 44 -16.44 8.93 -3.81
C SER A 44 -16.14 7.51 -3.29
N ASN A 45 -14.86 7.15 -3.19
CA ASN A 45 -14.39 5.87 -2.63
C ASN A 45 -14.66 5.69 -1.11
N LEU A 46 -15.27 6.66 -0.42
CA LEU A 46 -15.80 6.47 0.93
C LEU A 46 -16.96 5.46 0.95
N SER A 47 -17.66 5.25 -0.17
CA SER A 47 -18.75 4.29 -0.28
C SER A 47 -18.21 2.86 -0.49
N PRO A 48 -18.45 1.93 0.46
CA PRO A 48 -18.04 0.53 0.28
C PRO A 48 -18.71 -0.12 -0.93
N THR A 49 -19.93 0.28 -1.26
CA THR A 49 -20.65 -0.19 -2.47
C THR A 49 -19.92 0.23 -3.74
N GLN A 50 -19.44 1.48 -3.78
CA GLN A 50 -18.68 1.98 -4.92
C GLN A 50 -17.32 1.29 -5.03
N MET A 51 -16.62 1.12 -3.91
CA MET A 51 -15.39 0.33 -3.84
C MET A 51 -15.59 -1.09 -4.34
N LYS A 52 -16.64 -1.79 -3.87
CA LYS A 52 -16.96 -3.17 -4.29
C LYS A 52 -17.30 -3.28 -5.77
N SER A 53 -17.85 -2.23 -6.38
CA SER A 53 -18.11 -2.21 -7.82
C SER A 53 -16.86 -1.94 -8.66
N ARG A 54 -15.87 -1.22 -8.11
CA ARG A 54 -14.65 -0.83 -8.82
C ARG A 54 -13.55 -1.87 -8.67
N CYS A 55 -13.33 -2.37 -7.46
CA CYS A 55 -12.38 -3.44 -7.19
C CYS A 55 -12.92 -4.75 -7.78
N ARG A 56 -12.18 -5.38 -8.69
CA ARG A 56 -12.57 -6.61 -9.41
C ARG A 56 -11.55 -7.73 -9.26
N VAL A 57 -10.34 -7.43 -8.80
CA VAL A 57 -9.25 -8.40 -8.64
C VAL A 57 -9.38 -9.14 -7.31
N ASP A 58 -9.49 -8.40 -6.20
CA ASP A 58 -9.69 -8.96 -4.86
C ASP A 58 -10.78 -8.15 -4.10
N PRO A 59 -12.03 -8.16 -4.59
CA PRO A 59 -13.09 -7.33 -4.02
C PRO A 59 -13.38 -7.63 -2.55
N GLU A 60 -13.17 -8.85 -2.07
CA GLU A 60 -13.46 -9.22 -0.69
C GLU A 60 -12.45 -8.63 0.32
N SER A 61 -11.21 -8.37 -0.13
CA SER A 61 -10.23 -7.63 0.65
C SER A 61 -10.29 -6.12 0.35
N SER A 62 -10.16 -5.74 -0.93
CA SER A 62 -9.98 -4.35 -1.37
C SER A 62 -11.18 -3.43 -1.12
N SER A 63 -12.40 -3.99 -1.03
CA SER A 63 -13.62 -3.20 -0.74
C SER A 63 -14.02 -3.20 0.73
N LYS A 64 -13.29 -3.91 1.59
CA LYS A 64 -13.62 -4.01 3.02
C LYS A 64 -12.97 -2.86 3.79
N PRO A 65 -13.76 -1.96 4.41
CA PRO A 65 -13.20 -0.93 5.28
C PRO A 65 -12.43 -1.56 6.44
N LEU A 66 -11.21 -1.11 6.66
CA LEU A 66 -10.38 -1.50 7.80
C LEU A 66 -10.61 -0.60 9.00
N ALA A 67 -10.61 0.72 8.76
CA ALA A 67 -10.70 1.72 9.81
C ALA A 67 -11.19 3.07 9.26
N ILE A 68 -11.70 3.90 10.17
CA ILE A 68 -11.78 5.35 9.95
C ILE A 68 -10.43 5.95 10.30
N ALA A 69 -9.93 6.84 9.44
CA ALA A 69 -8.65 7.50 9.63
C ALA A 69 -8.77 9.00 9.38
N THR A 70 -7.74 9.74 9.79
CA THR A 70 -7.68 11.19 9.66
C THR A 70 -6.35 11.66 9.09
N LEU A 71 -6.39 12.72 8.29
CA LEU A 71 -5.23 13.48 7.85
C LEU A 71 -5.22 14.85 8.56
N PRO A 72 -4.40 15.03 9.59
CA PRO A 72 -4.34 16.28 10.35
C PRO A 72 -3.62 17.38 9.57
N HIS A 73 -4.16 18.59 9.63
CA HIS A 73 -3.69 19.79 8.94
C HIS A 73 -3.82 19.78 7.41
N TRP A 74 -4.50 18.77 6.86
CA TRP A 74 -4.90 18.74 5.46
C TRP A 74 -6.23 19.47 5.27
N ARG A 75 -6.44 20.02 4.08
CA ARG A 75 -7.71 20.67 3.70
C ARG A 75 -8.40 19.84 2.64
N TRP A 76 -9.71 19.64 2.78
CA TRP A 76 -10.54 19.00 1.77
C TRP A 76 -11.24 20.06 0.93
N LEU A 77 -11.30 19.86 -0.38
CA LEU A 77 -11.96 20.77 -1.32
C LEU A 77 -12.58 20.01 -2.49
N ILE A 78 -13.50 20.67 -3.20
CA ILE A 78 -13.97 20.25 -4.51
C ILE A 78 -13.33 21.15 -5.56
N CYS A 79 -12.63 20.55 -6.51
CA CYS A 79 -12.03 21.24 -7.66
C CYS A 79 -13.11 21.74 -8.64
N GLU A 80 -12.77 22.67 -9.55
CA GLU A 80 -13.70 23.18 -10.57
C GLU A 80 -14.30 22.07 -11.45
N ALA A 81 -13.52 21.01 -11.70
CA ALA A 81 -13.96 19.81 -12.41
C ALA A 81 -14.95 18.91 -11.62
N GLY A 82 -15.34 19.29 -10.39
CA GLY A 82 -16.31 18.58 -9.56
C GLY A 82 -15.76 17.39 -8.77
N TYR A 83 -14.44 17.20 -8.75
CA TYR A 83 -13.77 16.11 -8.03
C TYR A 83 -13.34 16.53 -6.62
N ALA A 84 -13.46 15.60 -5.67
CA ALA A 84 -12.95 15.79 -4.32
C ALA A 84 -11.43 15.68 -4.30
N ASN A 85 -10.77 16.60 -3.60
CA ASN A 85 -9.33 16.63 -3.46
C ASN A 85 -8.89 17.06 -2.05
N VAL A 86 -7.62 16.80 -1.74
CA VAL A 86 -6.98 17.19 -0.49
C VAL A 86 -5.71 18.01 -0.75
N LEU A 87 -5.52 19.04 0.06
CA LEU A 87 -4.39 19.94 -0.02
C LEU A 87 -3.52 19.77 1.23
N PRO A 88 -2.21 19.45 1.09
CA PRO A 88 -1.33 19.32 2.23
C PRO A 88 -1.13 20.66 2.94
N PRO A 89 -0.69 20.66 4.20
CA PRO A 89 -0.30 21.89 4.90
C PRO A 89 0.85 22.60 4.17
N PRO A 90 0.86 23.95 4.07
CA PRO A 90 1.88 24.70 3.31
C PRO A 90 3.31 24.43 3.77
N ARG A 91 3.50 24.20 5.07
CA ARG A 91 4.83 24.04 5.70
C ARG A 91 5.51 22.70 5.44
N VAL A 92 4.83 21.74 4.80
CA VAL A 92 5.34 20.35 4.64
C VAL A 92 5.99 20.14 3.27
N GLY A 93 6.04 21.16 2.41
CA GLY A 93 6.75 21.06 1.11
C GLY A 93 6.16 20.01 0.16
N LEU A 94 4.91 19.61 0.38
CA LEU A 94 4.18 18.64 -0.45
C LEU A 94 3.28 19.32 -1.49
N ARG A 95 3.24 20.65 -1.51
CA ARG A 95 2.50 21.43 -2.50
C ARG A 95 3.41 21.68 -3.70
N VAL A 96 2.83 21.58 -4.89
CA VAL A 96 3.42 22.15 -6.10
C VAL A 96 3.01 23.62 -6.24
N PRO A 97 3.70 24.44 -7.07
CA PRO A 97 3.39 25.86 -7.20
C PRO A 97 1.91 26.17 -7.53
N SER A 98 1.27 25.36 -8.38
CA SER A 98 -0.17 25.52 -8.70
C SER A 98 -1.10 25.35 -7.48
N GLN A 99 -0.65 24.60 -6.48
CA GLN A 99 -1.36 24.31 -5.23
C GLN A 99 -1.02 25.29 -4.11
N ASP A 100 -0.05 26.19 -4.33
CA ASP A 100 0.34 27.24 -3.40
C ASP A 100 -0.04 28.63 -3.93
N SER A 101 -1.19 28.69 -4.60
CA SER A 101 -1.79 29.93 -5.09
C SER A 101 -2.63 30.61 -4.02
N ASP A 102 -2.90 31.92 -4.18
CA ASP A 102 -3.81 32.67 -3.31
C ASP A 102 -5.20 32.03 -3.21
N ILE A 103 -5.66 31.36 -4.27
CA ILE A 103 -6.92 30.60 -4.29
C ILE A 103 -6.83 29.38 -3.36
N ALA A 104 -5.72 28.65 -3.37
CA ALA A 104 -5.50 27.52 -2.48
C ALA A 104 -5.43 27.94 -0.99
N HIS A 105 -4.93 29.16 -0.71
CA HIS A 105 -4.97 29.73 0.63
C HIS A 105 -6.37 30.10 1.11
N GLN A 106 -7.28 30.43 0.18
CA GLN A 106 -8.69 30.73 0.46
C GLN A 106 -9.53 29.47 0.74
N VAL A 107 -9.04 28.26 0.44
CA VAL A 107 -9.72 27.02 0.83
C VAL A 107 -9.91 27.02 2.35
N PRO A 108 -11.16 27.03 2.83
CA PRO A 108 -11.44 27.18 4.26
C PRO A 108 -10.86 26.01 5.04
N VAL A 109 -10.36 26.32 6.24
CA VAL A 109 -9.91 25.30 7.18
C VAL A 109 -11.14 24.73 7.86
N SER A 110 -11.34 23.42 7.73
CA SER A 110 -12.40 22.73 8.47
C SER A 110 -11.96 22.56 9.92
N GLY A 111 -12.55 23.34 10.84
CA GLY A 111 -12.20 23.36 12.25
C GLY A 111 -10.93 24.16 12.58
N THR A 112 -10.41 23.99 13.81
CA THR A 112 -9.25 24.75 14.32
C THR A 112 -7.92 24.31 13.73
N GLU A 113 -7.81 23.05 13.31
CA GLU A 113 -6.54 22.47 12.87
C GLU A 113 -6.53 22.07 11.39
N GLY A 114 -7.68 22.01 10.72
CA GLY A 114 -7.82 21.37 9.42
C GLY A 114 -7.72 19.86 9.58
N LEU A 115 -8.78 19.12 9.25
CA LEU A 115 -8.80 17.68 9.41
C LEU A 115 -9.61 17.08 8.27
N VAL A 116 -9.05 16.10 7.58
CA VAL A 116 -9.77 15.31 6.59
C VAL A 116 -10.04 13.92 7.17
N TYR A 117 -11.31 13.55 7.27
CA TYR A 117 -11.71 12.19 7.60
C TYR A 117 -11.74 11.33 6.34
N GLY A 118 -11.37 10.07 6.50
CA GLY A 118 -11.44 9.10 5.43
C GLY A 118 -11.57 7.68 5.93
N VAL A 119 -11.64 6.75 4.98
CA VAL A 119 -11.70 5.31 5.22
C VAL A 119 -10.41 4.69 4.70
N LEU A 120 -9.79 3.83 5.51
CA LEU A 120 -8.68 2.99 5.09
C LEU A 120 -9.20 1.65 4.58
N TYR A 121 -8.67 1.22 3.44
CA TYR A 121 -8.87 -0.10 2.86
C TYR A 121 -7.52 -0.82 2.76
N GLU A 122 -7.51 -2.13 2.91
CA GLU A 122 -6.42 -2.95 2.35
C GLU A 122 -6.54 -2.86 0.83
N MET A 123 -5.43 -2.84 0.09
CA MET A 123 -5.51 -2.69 -1.37
C MET A 123 -4.62 -3.70 -2.08
N ASP A 124 -5.21 -4.39 -3.04
CA ASP A 124 -4.48 -5.17 -4.03
C ASP A 124 -3.95 -4.27 -5.15
N LEU A 125 -2.73 -4.52 -5.63
CA LEU A 125 -2.11 -3.74 -6.70
C LEU A 125 -2.93 -3.71 -8.00
N GLY A 126 -3.63 -4.81 -8.32
CA GLY A 126 -4.50 -4.87 -9.49
C GLY A 126 -5.77 -4.04 -9.30
N ASP A 127 -6.31 -3.96 -8.09
CA ASP A 127 -7.45 -3.12 -7.77
C ASP A 127 -7.06 -1.63 -7.72
N GLU A 128 -5.88 -1.30 -7.20
CA GLU A 128 -5.32 0.05 -7.25
C GLU A 128 -5.24 0.55 -8.71
N ALA A 129 -4.69 -0.25 -9.62
CA ALA A 129 -4.60 0.12 -11.04
C ALA A 129 -5.98 0.38 -11.69
N ILE A 130 -7.01 -0.34 -11.25
CA ILE A 130 -8.39 -0.08 -11.70
C ILE A 130 -8.90 1.25 -11.13
N LEU A 131 -8.65 1.52 -9.85
CA LEU A 131 -9.03 2.78 -9.21
C LEU A 131 -8.33 3.97 -9.85
N ASP A 132 -7.04 3.85 -10.19
CA ASP A 132 -6.27 4.87 -10.92
C ASP A 132 -6.95 5.25 -12.23
N THR A 133 -7.52 4.27 -12.94
CA THR A 133 -8.30 4.54 -14.17
C THR A 133 -9.54 5.38 -13.88
N TYR A 134 -10.28 5.09 -12.81
CA TYR A 134 -11.45 5.87 -12.40
C TYR A 134 -11.09 7.27 -11.89
N GLU A 135 -9.92 7.41 -11.26
CA GLU A 135 -9.35 8.68 -10.87
C GLU A 135 -8.66 9.37 -12.05
N GLY A 136 -8.76 8.85 -13.28
CA GLY A 136 -8.19 9.43 -14.50
C GLY A 136 -6.70 9.73 -14.38
N VAL A 137 -5.97 8.86 -13.70
CA VAL A 137 -4.51 8.92 -13.60
C VAL A 137 -3.93 8.66 -14.99
N ASP A 138 -3.05 9.56 -15.43
CA ASP A 138 -2.31 9.38 -16.66
C ASP A 138 -1.24 8.29 -16.48
N ILE A 139 -1.54 7.09 -16.97
CA ILE A 139 -0.65 5.93 -16.87
C ILE A 139 0.60 6.07 -17.76
N ASP A 140 0.53 6.92 -18.79
CA ASP A 140 1.62 7.17 -19.73
C ASP A 140 2.52 8.33 -19.26
N ALA A 141 2.16 8.97 -18.14
CA ALA A 141 2.92 10.09 -17.61
C ALA A 141 4.38 9.71 -17.31
N GLY A 142 5.24 10.66 -17.65
CA GLY A 142 6.68 10.59 -17.42
C GLY A 142 7.03 10.48 -15.94
N LYS A 143 8.29 10.11 -15.67
CA LYS A 143 8.81 10.13 -14.30
C LYS A 143 8.81 11.56 -13.78
N SER A 144 8.42 11.73 -12.52
CA SER A 144 8.59 13.02 -11.83
C SER A 144 10.06 13.41 -11.79
N THR A 145 10.32 14.70 -12.01
CA THR A 145 11.66 15.29 -11.90
C THR A 145 12.07 15.57 -10.45
N GLY A 146 11.11 15.53 -9.52
CA GLY A 146 11.36 15.78 -8.10
C GLY A 146 11.59 17.24 -7.73
N GLU A 147 11.36 18.20 -8.64
CA GLU A 147 11.69 19.61 -8.45
C GLU A 147 10.98 20.22 -7.22
N TRP A 148 9.74 19.81 -6.94
CA TRP A 148 8.89 20.38 -5.88
C TRP A 148 8.48 19.36 -4.81
N VAL A 149 8.30 18.11 -5.20
CA VAL A 149 7.92 17.01 -4.31
C VAL A 149 8.80 15.81 -4.64
N GLY A 150 9.37 15.18 -3.62
CA GLY A 150 10.29 14.05 -3.77
C GLY A 150 9.73 12.93 -4.65
N VAL A 151 10.59 12.34 -5.48
CA VAL A 151 10.23 11.25 -6.41
C VAL A 151 9.75 9.98 -5.72
N ASP A 152 10.13 9.81 -4.44
CA ASP A 152 9.66 8.75 -3.55
C ASP A 152 8.19 8.94 -3.16
N VAL A 153 7.76 10.19 -3.00
CA VAL A 153 6.36 10.55 -2.73
C VAL A 153 5.57 10.61 -4.03
N ARG A 154 6.19 11.07 -5.12
CA ARG A 154 5.55 11.23 -6.43
C ARG A 154 6.44 10.66 -7.54
N PRO A 155 6.29 9.37 -7.89
CA PRO A 155 7.12 8.76 -8.91
C PRO A 155 6.84 9.24 -10.34
N ARG A 156 5.63 9.78 -10.61
CA ARG A 156 5.16 10.20 -11.93
C ARG A 156 4.52 11.59 -11.90
N GLU A 157 4.59 12.30 -13.03
CA GLU A 157 3.80 13.52 -13.24
C GLU A 157 2.32 13.14 -13.52
N GLN A 158 1.38 14.08 -13.41
CA GLN A 158 -0.02 13.85 -13.81
C GLN A 158 -0.45 14.94 -14.78
N GLY A 159 -1.04 14.54 -15.92
CA GLY A 159 -1.55 15.47 -16.93
C GLY A 159 -0.49 16.43 -17.47
N ASP A 160 -0.86 17.70 -17.67
CA ASP A 160 0.02 18.82 -18.06
C ASP A 160 0.89 19.35 -16.90
N GLY A 161 1.21 18.49 -15.92
CA GLY A 161 1.77 18.90 -14.64
C GLY A 161 0.71 19.44 -13.66
N SER A 162 -0.59 19.28 -13.96
CA SER A 162 -1.68 19.58 -13.04
C SER A 162 -1.84 18.48 -11.99
N TYR A 163 -1.14 18.66 -10.89
CA TYR A 163 -1.36 17.88 -9.69
C TYR A 163 -2.71 18.28 -9.08
N ASN A 164 -3.63 17.31 -8.98
CA ASN A 164 -4.92 17.35 -8.29
C ASN A 164 -6.18 17.68 -9.13
N LYS A 165 -6.13 17.71 -10.47
CA LYS A 165 -7.31 18.04 -11.31
C LYS A 165 -8.08 19.30 -10.88
N CYS A 166 -7.38 20.21 -10.22
CA CYS A 166 -7.92 21.43 -9.63
C CYS A 166 -7.66 22.67 -10.49
N GLY A 167 -7.19 22.46 -11.73
CA GLY A 167 -6.99 23.50 -12.73
C GLY A 167 -8.16 23.60 -13.70
#